data_AF-A0AAJ7L904-F1
#
_entry.id   AF-A0AAJ7L904-F1
#
_cell.length_a   1.000
_cell.length_b   1.000
_cell.length_c   1.000
_cell.angle_alpha   90.00
_cell.angle_beta   90.00
_cell.angle_gamma   90.00
#
_symmetry.space_group_name_H-M   'P 1'
#
loop_
_entity.id
_entity.type
_entity.pdbx_description
1 polymer ?
#
loop_
_entity_poly.entity_id
_entity_poly.type
_entity_poly.pdbx_seq_one_letter_code
_entity_poly.pdbx_strand_id
1 'polypeptide(L)'
;MQNCTEMVRPFLHDLEYMFPTNIQHVDNMCKMWSRFVDCVRRYVEVCATGDQRARFNDAVGDSIDTVHAICSSEKYQKEYLQSASCFRKVSVDNCGSHYNDMVDEVSNTAANNDNIC
;
A
#
# COMPACT_ATOMS: atom_id res chain seq x y z
N MET A 1 -12.12 -14.77 -9.18
CA MET A 1 -11.46 -13.44 -9.13
C MET A 1 -10.45 -13.39 -8.02
N GLN A 2 -9.42 -12.55 -8.13
CA GLN A 2 -8.34 -12.49 -7.12
C GLN A 2 -8.74 -11.54 -5.99
N ASN A 3 -8.80 -12.06 -4.77
CA ASN A 3 -8.87 -11.23 -3.57
C ASN A 3 -7.48 -10.65 -3.29
N CYS A 4 -7.25 -9.41 -3.72
CA CYS A 4 -5.96 -8.75 -3.55
C CYS A 4 -5.60 -8.52 -2.08
N THR A 5 -6.59 -8.45 -1.18
CA THR A 5 -6.36 -8.16 0.25
C THR A 5 -5.61 -9.29 0.97
N GLU A 6 -5.72 -10.53 0.48
CA GLU A 6 -5.02 -11.69 1.06
C GLU A 6 -3.49 -11.55 0.97
N MET A 7 -2.99 -10.80 -0.01
CA MET A 7 -1.55 -10.57 -0.18
C MET A 7 -0.96 -9.62 0.87
N VAL A 8 -1.76 -8.69 1.38
CA VAL A 8 -1.30 -7.62 2.26
C VAL A 8 -1.68 -7.82 3.71
N ARG A 9 -2.77 -8.54 3.99
CA ARG A 9 -3.31 -8.76 5.34
C ARG A 9 -2.27 -9.16 6.40
N PRO A 10 -1.30 -10.07 6.13
CA PRO A 10 -0.29 -10.43 7.13
C PRO A 10 0.66 -9.28 7.50
N PHE A 11 0.74 -8.24 6.67
CA PHE A 11 1.73 -7.17 6.75
C PHE A 11 1.12 -5.82 7.17
N LEU A 12 -0.20 -5.65 7.15
CA LEU A 12 -0.84 -4.34 7.37
C LEU A 12 -0.59 -3.75 8.76
N HIS A 13 -0.44 -4.61 9.78
CA HIS A 13 -0.06 -4.18 11.14
C HIS A 13 1.46 -4.09 11.35
N ASP A 14 2.25 -4.55 10.38
CA ASP A 14 3.70 -4.54 10.48
C ASP A 14 4.26 -3.21 9.95
N LEU A 15 4.63 -2.33 10.89
CA LEU A 15 5.19 -1.03 10.58
C LEU A 15 6.50 -1.11 9.78
N GLU A 16 7.20 -2.25 9.77
CA GLU A 16 8.39 -2.45 8.94
C GLU A 16 8.04 -2.53 7.46
N TYR A 17 6.87 -3.07 7.11
CA TYR A 17 6.37 -3.11 5.74
C TYR A 17 5.67 -1.82 5.34
N MET A 18 4.98 -1.17 6.28
CA MET A 18 4.17 0.02 5.98
C MET A 18 5.01 1.31 5.99
N PHE A 19 6.03 1.36 6.86
CA PHE A 19 6.91 2.51 7.03
C PHE A 19 8.36 2.04 7.22
N PRO A 20 9.00 1.46 6.19
CA PRO A 20 10.34 0.88 6.32
C PRO A 20 11.37 1.94 6.71
N THR A 21 12.22 1.65 7.69
CA THR A 21 13.25 2.60 8.18
C THR A 21 14.68 2.15 7.92
N ASN A 22 14.86 1.05 7.20
CA ASN A 22 16.17 0.56 6.75
C ASN A 22 16.03 -0.13 5.38
N ILE A 23 17.16 -0.37 4.71
CA ILE A 23 17.17 -0.92 3.35
C ILE A 23 16.56 -2.32 3.27
N GLN A 24 16.78 -3.16 4.28
CA GLN A 24 16.23 -4.51 4.30
C GLN A 24 14.70 -4.49 4.33
N HIS A 25 14.11 -3.56 5.07
CA HIS A 25 12.66 -3.39 5.15
C HIS A 25 12.10 -2.79 3.86
N VAL A 26 12.82 -1.86 3.22
CA VAL A 26 12.47 -1.33 1.89
C VAL A 26 12.38 -2.47 0.87
N ASP A 27 13.38 -3.35 0.82
CA ASP A 27 13.40 -4.47 -0.12
C ASP A 27 12.23 -5.44 0.11
N ASN A 28 11.86 -5.69 1.36
CA ASN A 28 10.72 -6.53 1.71
C ASN A 28 9.39 -5.89 1.33
N MET A 29 9.22 -4.59 1.64
CA MET A 29 8.06 -3.80 1.21
C MET A 29 7.91 -3.83 -0.31
N CYS A 30 8.97 -3.61 -1.07
CA CYS A 30 8.91 -3.55 -2.53
C CYS A 30 8.44 -4.86 -3.19
N LYS A 31 8.84 -6.01 -2.66
CA LYS A 31 8.39 -7.33 -3.14
C LYS A 31 6.91 -7.56 -2.89
N MET A 32 6.41 -7.14 -1.74
CA MET A 32 5.00 -7.24 -1.39
C MET A 32 4.16 -6.25 -2.21
N TRP A 33 4.59 -4.98 -2.25
CA TRP A 33 3.85 -3.88 -2.84
C TRP A 33 3.62 -4.05 -4.34
N SER A 34 4.66 -4.45 -5.09
CA SER A 34 4.56 -4.69 -6.54
C SER A 34 3.45 -5.69 -6.88
N ARG A 35 3.40 -6.82 -6.17
CA ARG A 35 2.37 -7.86 -6.36
C ARG A 35 0.97 -7.36 -6.02
N PHE A 36 0.85 -6.61 -4.93
CA PHE A 36 -0.42 -6.06 -4.48
C PHE A 36 -0.98 -5.03 -5.48
N VAL A 37 -0.17 -4.05 -5.89
CA VAL A 37 -0.58 -3.01 -6.83
C VAL A 37 -0.97 -3.61 -8.18
N ASP A 38 -0.23 -4.61 -8.67
CA ASP A 38 -0.58 -5.29 -9.92
C ASP A 38 -1.94 -6.00 -9.83
N CYS A 39 -2.25 -6.62 -8.69
CA CYS A 39 -3.56 -7.23 -8.45
C CYS A 39 -4.67 -6.18 -8.47
N VAL A 40 -4.51 -5.09 -7.72
CA VAL A 40 -5.51 -4.02 -7.62
C VAL A 40 -5.72 -3.33 -8.97
N ARG A 41 -4.66 -3.05 -9.72
CA ARG A 41 -4.75 -2.46 -11.07
C ARG A 41 -5.59 -3.34 -11.99
N ARG A 42 -5.34 -4.65 -12.03
CA ARG A 42 -6.14 -5.59 -12.83
C ARG A 42 -7.59 -5.64 -12.39
N TYR A 43 -7.85 -5.62 -11.08
CA TYR A 43 -9.22 -5.58 -10.57
C TYR A 43 -9.95 -4.31 -11.05
N VAL A 44 -9.32 -3.14 -10.91
CA VAL A 44 -9.91 -1.87 -11.38
C VAL A 44 -10.09 -1.86 -12.89
N GLU A 45 -9.15 -2.42 -13.66
CA GLU A 45 -9.28 -2.53 -15.13
C GLU A 45 -10.48 -3.39 -15.57
N VAL A 46 -10.77 -4.48 -14.85
CA VAL A 46 -11.84 -5.42 -15.21
C VAL A 46 -13.20 -4.99 -14.68
N CYS A 47 -13.25 -4.43 -13.47
CA CYS A 47 -14.50 -4.27 -12.73
C CYS A 47 -14.96 -2.81 -12.57
N ALA A 48 -14.09 -1.83 -12.78
CA ALA A 48 -14.46 -0.42 -12.64
C ALA A 48 -14.93 0.17 -13.98
N THR A 49 -15.92 1.05 -13.92
CA THR A 49 -16.26 1.94 -15.04
C THR A 49 -15.14 2.94 -15.33
N GLY A 50 -15.19 3.61 -16.48
CA GLY A 50 -14.20 4.65 -16.84
C GLY A 50 -14.05 5.74 -15.77
N ASP A 51 -15.17 6.23 -15.23
CA ASP A 51 -15.16 7.27 -14.19
C ASP A 51 -14.62 6.76 -12.86
N GLN A 52 -14.99 5.54 -12.45
CA GLN A 52 -14.46 4.93 -11.23
C GLN A 52 -12.95 4.70 -11.33
N ARG A 53 -12.46 4.23 -12.48
CA ARG A 53 -11.02 4.05 -12.74
C ARG A 53 -10.27 5.38 -12.71
N ALA A 54 -10.84 6.44 -13.29
CA ALA A 54 -10.23 7.77 -13.24
C ALA A 54 -10.09 8.29 -11.80
N ARG A 55 -11.16 8.17 -10.99
CA ARG A 55 -11.13 8.56 -9.57
C ARG A 55 -10.14 7.74 -8.76
N PHE A 56 -10.06 6.44 -9.03
CA PHE A 56 -9.07 5.58 -8.39
C PHE A 56 -7.65 6.06 -8.71
N ASN A 57 -7.32 6.24 -10.00
CA ASN A 57 -5.99 6.68 -10.43
C ASN A 57 -5.61 8.05 -9.85
N ASP A 58 -6.55 8.99 -9.78
CA ASP A 58 -6.35 10.31 -9.17
C ASP A 58 -6.03 10.20 -7.67
N ALA A 59 -6.73 9.31 -6.95
CA ALA A 59 -6.53 9.13 -5.52
C ALA A 59 -5.22 8.41 -5.15
N VAL A 60 -4.73 7.48 -5.98
CA VAL A 60 -3.59 6.61 -5.63
C VAL A 60 -2.32 6.81 -6.45
N GLY A 61 -2.39 7.58 -7.55
CA GLY A 61 -1.29 7.74 -8.52
C GLY A 61 0.02 8.16 -7.88
N ASP A 62 0.03 9.29 -7.18
CA ASP A 62 1.24 9.85 -6.55
C ASP A 62 1.87 8.89 -5.53
N SER A 63 1.03 8.18 -4.76
CA SER A 63 1.48 7.19 -3.78
C SER A 63 2.14 6.00 -4.46
N ILE A 64 1.55 5.49 -5.54
CA ILE A 64 2.12 4.37 -6.31
C ILE A 64 3.43 4.79 -6.97
N ASP A 65 3.49 5.98 -7.57
CA ASP A 65 4.69 6.49 -8.24
C ASP A 65 5.83 6.71 -7.25
N THR A 66 5.53 7.21 -6.05
CA THR A 66 6.52 7.37 -4.97
C THR A 66 7.11 6.03 -4.55
N VAL A 67 6.26 5.02 -4.28
CA VAL A 67 6.78 3.69 -3.91
C VAL A 67 7.52 3.04 -5.08
N HIS A 68 7.07 3.23 -6.32
CA HIS A 68 7.79 2.75 -7.50
C HIS A 68 9.17 3.39 -7.62
N ALA A 69 9.31 4.69 -7.38
CA ALA A 69 10.60 5.38 -7.37
C ALA A 69 11.54 4.83 -6.29
N ILE A 70 11.02 4.60 -5.08
CA ILE A 70 11.77 3.95 -3.98
C ILE A 70 12.21 2.54 -4.39
N CYS A 71 11.36 1.76 -5.06
CA CYS A 71 11.67 0.37 -5.40
C CYS A 71 12.56 0.20 -6.64
N SER A 72 12.71 1.24 -7.47
CA SER A 72 13.44 1.16 -8.75
C SER A 72 14.76 1.92 -8.75
N SER A 73 15.04 2.74 -7.73
CA SER A 73 16.21 3.61 -7.72
C SER A 73 16.90 3.68 -6.36
N GLU A 74 18.18 3.30 -6.32
CA GLU A 74 19.01 3.45 -5.11
C GLU A 74 19.09 4.90 -4.62
N LYS A 75 18.99 5.88 -5.53
CA LYS A 75 18.98 7.31 -5.18
C LYS A 75 17.75 7.62 -4.32
N TYR A 76 16.56 7.24 -4.80
CA TYR A 76 15.31 7.49 -4.07
C TYR A 76 15.21 6.67 -2.78
N GLN A 77 15.77 5.45 -2.75
CA GLN A 77 15.89 4.68 -1.50
C GLN A 77 16.67 5.45 -0.44
N LYS A 78 17.84 6.00 -0.81
CA LYS A 78 18.68 6.77 0.13
C LYS A 78 17.98 8.04 0.59
N GLU A 79 17.36 8.79 -0.32
CA GLU A 79 16.61 10.01 0.02
C GLU A 79 15.44 9.72 0.96
N TYR A 80 14.63 8.71 0.67
CA TYR A 80 13.55 8.28 1.56
C TYR A 80 14.07 7.90 2.96
N LEU A 81 15.13 7.08 3.03
CA LEU A 81 15.71 6.60 4.29
C LEU A 81 16.28 7.72 5.17
N GLN A 82 16.67 8.86 4.61
CA GLN A 82 17.11 10.03 5.39
C GLN A 82 15.99 10.57 6.30
N SER A 83 14.74 10.45 5.87
CA SER A 83 13.56 10.94 6.60
C SER A 83 12.64 9.83 7.11
N ALA A 84 12.90 8.56 6.79
CA ALA A 84 11.98 7.44 7.04
C ALA A 84 11.57 7.30 8.52
N SER A 85 12.50 7.47 9.46
CA SER A 85 12.20 7.42 10.90
C SER A 85 11.25 8.54 11.34
N CYS A 86 11.42 9.74 10.76
CA CYS A 86 10.52 10.87 11.01
C CYS A 86 9.14 10.62 10.40
N PHE A 87 9.10 10.16 9.15
CA PHE A 87 7.86 9.83 8.45
C PHE A 87 7.05 8.76 9.19
N ARG A 88 7.70 7.67 9.64
CA ARG A 88 7.08 6.63 10.45
C ARG A 88 6.49 7.21 11.73
N LYS A 89 7.28 8.01 12.46
CA LYS A 89 6.83 8.64 13.71
C LYS A 89 5.59 9.50 13.48
N VAL A 90 5.60 10.37 12.47
CA VAL A 90 4.45 11.24 12.17
C VAL A 90 3.22 10.41 11.80
N SER A 91 3.41 9.39 10.95
CA SER A 91 2.32 8.53 10.48
C SER A 91 1.69 7.73 11.62
N VAL A 92 2.48 7.23 12.57
CA VAL A 92 1.98 6.49 13.72
C VAL A 92 1.41 7.42 14.80
N ASP A 93 2.11 8.49 15.15
CA ASP A 93 1.74 9.35 16.28
C ASP A 93 0.54 10.27 15.94
N ASN A 94 0.41 10.72 14.69
CA ASN A 94 -0.61 11.68 14.29
C ASN A 94 -1.72 11.05 13.45
N CYS A 95 -1.39 10.05 12.62
CA CYS A 95 -2.35 9.40 11.73
C CYS A 95 -2.68 7.96 12.15
N GLY A 96 -2.06 7.45 13.22
CA GLY A 96 -2.10 6.03 13.56
C GLY A 96 -3.49 5.48 13.86
N SER A 97 -4.36 6.26 14.52
CA SER A 97 -5.75 5.81 14.78
C SER A 97 -6.49 5.56 13.48
N HIS A 98 -6.49 6.55 12.57
CA HIS A 98 -7.17 6.42 11.29
C HIS A 98 -6.56 5.33 10.42
N TYR A 99 -5.23 5.20 10.45
CA TYR A 99 -4.53 4.11 9.78
C TYR A 99 -4.98 2.73 10.29
N ASN A 100 -5.06 2.54 11.61
CA ASN A 100 -5.50 1.29 12.20
C ASN A 100 -6.96 0.97 11.86
N ASP A 101 -7.85 1.97 11.86
CA ASP A 101 -9.24 1.77 11.46
C ASP A 101 -9.34 1.22 10.02
N MET A 102 -8.58 1.82 9.08
CA MET A 102 -8.52 1.33 7.69
C MET A 102 -7.90 -0.08 7.59
N VAL A 103 -6.86 -0.36 8.37
CA VAL A 103 -6.24 -1.69 8.41
C VAL A 103 -7.22 -2.74 8.93
N ASP A 104 -7.99 -2.42 9.96
CA ASP A 104 -8.96 -3.33 10.56
C ASP A 104 -10.11 -3.64 9.58
N GLU A 105 -10.57 -2.65 8.81
CA GLU A 105 -11.56 -2.87 7.74
C GLU A 105 -11.06 -3.87 6.68
N VAL A 106 -9.82 -3.71 6.21
CA VAL A 106 -9.23 -4.60 5.20
C VAL A 106 -8.86 -5.97 5.79
N SER A 107 -8.51 -6.01 7.07
CA SER A 107 -8.14 -7.23 7.80
C SER A 107 -9.35 -8.03 8.26
N ASN A 108 -10.55 -7.45 8.23
CA ASN A 108 -11.77 -8.14 8.58
C ASN A 108 -12.17 -9.15 7.48
N THR A 109 -12.09 -10.44 7.81
CA THR A 109 -12.46 -11.56 6.93
C THR A 109 -13.96 -11.64 6.64
N ALA A 110 -14.80 -10.90 7.38
CA ALA A 110 -16.24 -10.86 7.18
C ALA A 110 -16.68 -9.85 6.10
N ALA A 111 -15.74 -9.17 5.43
CA ALA A 111 -16.04 -8.37 4.24
C ALA A 111 -16.70 -9.29 3.19
N ASN A 112 -18.01 -9.12 3.02
CA ASN A 112 -18.85 -9.97 2.18
C ASN A 112 -18.26 -10.08 0.77
N ASN A 113 -17.92 -11.30 0.36
CA ASN A 113 -17.51 -11.61 -1.02
C ASN A 113 -18.58 -11.23 -2.06
N ASP A 114 -19.82 -10.97 -1.63
CA ASP A 114 -20.94 -10.51 -2.46
C ASP A 114 -20.68 -9.15 -3.15
N ASN A 115 -19.71 -8.37 -2.67
CA ASN A 115 -19.31 -7.08 -3.25
C ASN A 115 -17.98 -7.13 -4.01
N ILE A 116 -17.33 -8.29 -4.07
CA ILE A 116 -16.27 -8.52 -5.04
C ILE A 116 -17.02 -8.76 -6.35
N CYS A 117 -16.70 -7.95 -7.35
CA CYS A 117 -16.99 -8.28 -8.75
C CYS A 117 -16.58 -9.76 -9.01
#